data_AF-A0A1Q6IJ06-F1
#
_entry.id   AF-A0A1Q6IJ06-F1
#
_cell.length_a   1.000
_cell.length_b   1.000
_cell.length_c   1.000
_cell.angle_alpha   90.00
_cell.angle_beta   90.00
_cell.angle_gamma   90.00
#
_symmetry.space_group_name_H-M   'P 1'
#
loop_
_entity.id
_entity.type
_entity.pdbx_description
1 polymer ?
#
loop_
_entity_poly.entity_id
_entity_poly.type
_entity_poly.pdbx_seq_one_letter_code
_entity_poly.pdbx_strand_id
1 'polypeptide(L)' 'MVIDSLHLGTFPVPIGFNHNEFIGQLTLDIQQKNRIMIPELQKLMADYSEDSNPILIFYSLRS' A
#
# COMPACT_ATOMS: atom_id res chain seq x y z
N MET A 1 -4.30 -12.48 -1.74
CA MET A 1 -3.27 -11.89 -2.62
C MET A 1 -1.98 -11.96 -1.85
N VAL A 2 -0.99 -12.72 -2.34
CA VAL A 2 0.28 -12.92 -1.62
C VAL A 2 1.04 -11.60 -1.67
N ILE A 3 1.61 -11.19 -0.54
CA ILE A 3 2.25 -9.88 -0.33
C ILE A 3 3.34 -9.59 -1.39
N ASP A 4 4.09 -10.62 -1.80
CA ASP A 4 5.12 -10.50 -2.85
C ASP A 4 4.54 -10.14 -4.22
N SER A 5 3.26 -10.46 -4.49
CA SER A 5 2.59 -10.12 -5.75
C SER A 5 2.36 -8.61 -5.92
N LEU A 6 2.43 -7.84 -4.83
CA LEU A 6 2.16 -6.40 -4.84
C LEU A 6 3.37 -5.58 -5.29
N HIS A 7 4.57 -6.19 -5.32
CA HIS A 7 5.82 -5.52 -5.72
C HIS A 7 6.09 -4.21 -4.96
N LEU A 8 5.56 -4.09 -3.73
CA LEU A 8 5.70 -2.90 -2.87
C LEU A 8 7.04 -2.85 -2.12
N GLY A 9 7.94 -3.81 -2.36
CA GLY A 9 9.15 -4.00 -1.58
C GLY A 9 8.81 -4.52 -0.19
N THR A 10 8.92 -3.65 0.83
CA THR A 10 8.59 -4.01 2.22
C THR A 10 7.12 -3.78 2.48
N PHE A 11 6.43 -4.82 2.94
CA PHE A 11 5.03 -4.70 3.32
C PHE A 11 4.91 -3.86 4.60
N PRO A 12 3.93 -2.93 4.68
CA PRO A 12 3.86 -2.02 5.80
C PRO A 12 3.58 -2.75 7.11
N VAL A 13 4.29 -2.33 8.16
CA VAL A 13 4.04 -2.79 9.53
C VAL A 13 2.65 -2.29 9.95
N PRO A 14 1.84 -3.13 10.61
CA PRO A 14 0.53 -2.70 11.09
C PRO A 14 0.68 -1.60 12.13
N ILE A 15 -0.01 -0.48 11.92
CA ILE A 15 -0.11 0.65 12.85
C ILE A 15 -1.44 0.68 13.60
N GLY A 16 -2.38 -0.15 13.18
CA GLY A 16 -3.70 -0.25 13.79
C GLY A 16 -4.45 -1.48 13.30
N PHE A 17 -5.66 -1.63 13.82
CA PHE A 17 -6.54 -2.74 13.51
C PHE A 17 -7.98 -2.23 13.47
N ASN A 18 -8.73 -2.61 12.45
CA ASN A 18 -10.13 -2.25 12.29
C ASN A 18 -10.92 -3.48 11.85
N HIS A 19 -11.93 -3.84 12.65
CA HIS A 19 -12.70 -5.08 12.49
C HIS A 19 -11.83 -6.34 12.43
N ASN A 20 -11.51 -6.84 11.23
CA ASN A 20 -10.69 -8.03 10.99
C ASN A 20 -9.48 -7.73 10.08
N GLU A 21 -9.18 -6.45 9.86
CA GLU A 21 -8.12 -6.00 8.97
C GLU A 21 -7.07 -5.22 9.75
N PHE A 22 -5.81 -5.55 9.48
CA PHE A 22 -4.70 -4.71 9.85
C PHE A 22 -4.68 -3.45 8.98
N ILE A 23 -4.33 -2.33 9.61
CA ILE A 23 -4.11 -1.08 8.91
C ILE A 23 -2.61 -0.85 8.88
N GLY A 24 -2.04 -0.75 7.67
CA GLY A 24 -0.66 -0.36 7.44
C GLY A 24 -0.58 0.98 6.73
N GLN A 25 0.52 1.70 6.93
CA GLN A 25 0.81 2.90 6.16
C GLN A 25 1.80 2.58 5.05
N LEU A 26 1.41 2.86 3.81
CA LEU A 26 2.28 2.76 2.66
C LEU A 26 2.89 4.12 2.35
N THR A 27 4.20 4.22 2.54
CA THR A 27 5.01 5.35 2.05
C THR A 27 5.67 4.90 0.76
N LEU A 28 5.15 5.37 -0.37
CA LEU A 28 5.73 5.10 -1.68
C LEU A 28 6.68 6.24 -2.05
N ASP A 29 7.93 5.89 -2.32
CA ASP A 29 8.83 6.78 -3.04
C ASP A 29 8.32 6.91 -4.49
N ILE A 30 8.42 8.10 -5.07
CA ILE A 30 8.10 8.38 -6.47
C ILE A 30 8.82 7.39 -7.42
N GLN A 31 10.02 6.93 -7.07
CA GLN A 31 10.75 5.92 -7.83
C GLN A 31 10.05 4.55 -7.86
N GLN A 32 9.26 4.23 -6.83
CA GLN A 32 8.50 2.99 -6.73
C GLN A 32 7.17 3.05 -7.48
N LYS A 33 6.67 4.25 -7.83
CA LYS A 33 5.42 4.46 -8.59
C LYS A 33 5.39 3.65 -9.88
N ASN A 34 6.52 3.57 -10.59
CA ASN A 34 6.64 2.84 -11.86
C ASN A 34 6.69 1.31 -11.72
N ARG A 35 6.80 0.79 -10.49
CA ARG A 35 6.90 -0.66 -10.22
C ARG A 35 5.59 -1.26 -9.70
N ILE A 36 4.60 -0.42 -9.41
CA ILE A 36 3.30 -0.86 -8.90
C ILE A 36 2.53 -1.49 -10.05
N MET A 37 2.14 -2.75 -9.87
CA MET A 37 1.37 -3.52 -10.86
C MET A 37 -0.12 -3.62 -10.51
N ILE A 38 -0.55 -3.00 -9.41
CA ILE A 38 -1.94 -3.02 -8.93
C ILE A 38 -2.69 -1.83 -9.57
N PRO A 39 -3.70 -2.06 -10.43
CA PRO A 39 -4.37 -0.98 -11.17
C PRO A 39 -5.01 0.08 -10.27
N GLU A 40 -5.62 -0.32 -9.15
CA GLU A 40 -6.26 0.58 -8.20
C GLU A 40 -5.24 1.51 -7.53
N LEU A 41 -4.08 0.97 -7.17
CA LEU A 41 -3.00 1.74 -6.58
C LEU A 41 -2.32 2.64 -7.62
N GLN A 42 -2.18 2.20 -8.87
CA GLN A 42 -1.69 3.04 -9.98
C GLN A 42 -2.59 4.26 -10.21
N LYS A 43 -3.92 4.09 -10.14
CA LYS A 43 -4.87 5.20 -10.25
C LYS A 43 -4.70 6.19 -9.09
N LEU A 44 -4.63 5.69 -7.86
CA LEU A 44 -4.41 6.52 -6.68
C LEU A 44 -3.07 7.28 -6.78
N MET A 45 -2.05 6.62 -7.35
CA MET A 45 -0.73 7.20 -7.58
C MET A 45 -0.68 8.26 -8.66
N ALA A 46 -1.62 8.29 -9.60
CA ALA A 46 -1.64 9.30 -10.66
C ALA A 46 -1.68 10.72 -10.07
N ASP A 47 -2.47 10.89 -9.00
CA ASP A 47 -2.72 12.17 -8.34
C ASP A 47 -1.88 12.38 -7.05
N TYR A 48 -1.06 11.40 -6.68
CA TYR A 48 -0.25 11.45 -5.46
C TYR A 48 1.02 12.30 -5.65
N SER A 49 1.27 13.18 -4.66
CA SER A 49 2.44 14.06 -4.55
C SER A 49 3.14 13.86 -3.20
N GLU A 50 4.33 14.45 -3.02
CA GLU A 50 5.05 14.40 -1.73
C GLU A 50 4.28 15.05 -0.58
N ASP A 51 3.40 16.01 -0.87
CA ASP A 51 2.54 16.69 0.11
C ASP A 51 1.24 15.92 0.41
N SER A 52 1.01 14.80 -0.27
CA SER A 52 -0.21 14.01 -0.09
C SER A 52 -0.20 13.29 1.25
N ASN A 53 -1.39 13.10 1.81
CA ASN A 53 -1.53 12.28 3.01
C ASN A 53 -1.05 10.84 2.74
N PRO A 54 -0.47 10.17 3.74
CA PRO A 54 -0.05 8.78 3.59
C PRO A 54 -1.19 7.86 3.19
N ILE A 55 -0.86 6.85 2.39
CA ILE A 55 -1.85 5.87 1.94
C ILE A 55 -2.02 4.80 3.00
N LEU A 56 -3.26 4.59 3.41
CA LEU A 56 -3.61 3.49 4.31
C LEU A 56 -3.97 2.27 3.48
N ILE A 57 -3.34 1.15 3.80
CA ILE A 57 -3.70 -0.16 3.27
C ILE A 57 -4.38 -0.95 4.37
N PHE A 58 -5.53 -1.54 4.03
CA PHE A 58 -6.25 -2.49 4.86
C PHE A 58 -5.96 -3.89 4.34
N TYR A 59 -5.52 -4.79 5.22
CA TYR A 59 -5.18 -6.15 4.83
C TYR A 59 -5.49 -7.17 5.93
N SER A 60 -5.96 -8.33 5.51
CA SER A 60 -6.13 -9.51 6.37
C SER A 60 -5.09 -10.56 6.03
N LEU A 61 -4.56 -11.25 7.04
CA LEU A 61 -3.79 -12.47 6.81
C LEU A 61 -4.76 -13.59 6.42
N ARG A 62 -4.53 -14.23 5.28
CA ARG A 62 -5.26 -15.45 4.91
C ARG A 62 -4.47 -16.65 5.40
N SER A 63 -5.08 -17.43 6.28
CA SER A 63 -4.66 -18.78 6.66
C SER A 63 -4.94 -19.79 5.56
#